data_AF-A0A5D0W0V1-F1
#
_entry.id   AF-A0A5D0W0V1-F1
#
_cell.length_a   1.000
_cell.length_b   1.000
_cell.length_c   1.000
_cell.angle_alpha   90.00
_cell.angle_beta   90.00
_cell.angle_gamma   90.00
#
_symmetry.space_group_name_H-M   'P 1'
#
loop_
_entity.id
_entity.type
_entity.pdbx_description
1 polymer ?
#
loop_
_entity_poly.entity_id
_entity_poly.type
_entity_poly.pdbx_seq_one_letter_code
_entity_poly.pdbx_strand_id
1 'polypeptide(L)'
;GTVTISGAGSTLTAGDFITVGYGGTGTLTISDGGAASAVDDVDIGSFTGSSGTVTISGAGSTLTTDGDIYVGVSGTGTLTISDGGVASAGDDVR
;
A
#
# COMPACT_ATOMS: atom_id res chain seq x y z
N GLY A 1 6.28 -9.16 -7.55
CA GLY A 1 7.51 -8.46 -7.12
C GLY A 1 7.36 -8.02 -5.68
N THR A 2 8.44 -7.62 -5.02
CA THR A 2 8.44 -7.23 -3.60
C THR A 2 9.13 -5.89 -3.41
N VAL A 3 8.53 -5.01 -2.61
CA VAL A 3 9.11 -3.72 -2.21
C VAL A 3 9.09 -3.63 -0.68
N THR A 4 10.20 -3.20 -0.09
CA THR A 4 10.31 -2.96 1.35
C THR A 4 10.77 -1.52 1.58
N ILE A 5 10.02 -0.79 2.40
CA ILE A 5 10.31 0.58 2.83
C ILE A 5 10.47 0.52 4.34
N SER A 6 11.71 0.47 4.83
CA SER A 6 12.02 0.38 6.25
C SER A 6 12.95 1.52 6.68
N GLY A 7 12.73 2.02 7.89
CA GLY A 7 13.55 3.04 8.53
C GLY A 7 12.96 4.45 8.36
N ALA A 8 13.10 5.26 9.40
CA ALA A 8 12.67 6.65 9.40
C ALA A 8 13.33 7.44 8.26
N GLY A 9 12.52 8.13 7.48
CA GLY A 9 12.96 8.93 6.32
C GLY A 9 13.06 8.15 5.00
N SER A 10 12.91 6.82 5.02
CA SER A 10 12.74 6.04 3.80
C SER A 10 11.37 6.32 3.20
N THR A 11 11.35 6.74 1.93
CA THR A 11 10.13 7.16 1.25
C THR A 11 10.00 6.52 -0.13
N LEU A 12 8.77 6.17 -0.48
CA LEU A 12 8.34 5.90 -1.85
C LEU A 12 7.24 6.90 -2.20
N THR A 13 7.45 7.69 -3.25
CA THR A 13 6.44 8.62 -3.74
C THR A 13 6.12 8.26 -5.19
N ALA A 14 4.87 7.87 -5.42
CA ALA A 14 4.31 7.73 -6.76
C ALA A 14 3.59 9.03 -7.15
N GLY A 15 3.84 9.51 -8.36
CA GLY A 15 3.17 10.70 -8.90
C GLY A 15 1.73 10.45 -9.34
N ASP A 16 1.36 9.18 -9.53
CA ASP A 16 0.03 8.71 -9.90
C ASP A 16 -0.37 7.63 -8.88
N PHE A 17 -0.48 6.36 -9.31
CA PHE A 17 -0.93 5.21 -8.51
C PHE A 17 0.20 4.45 -7.81
N ILE A 18 -0.12 3.82 -6.67
CA ILE A 18 0.63 2.67 -6.16
C ILE A 18 -0.20 1.41 -6.44
N THR A 19 0.34 0.49 -7.24
CA THR A 19 -0.32 -0.78 -7.53
C THR A 19 0.48 -1.97 -7.02
N VAL A 20 -0.13 -2.76 -6.15
CA VAL A 20 0.46 -3.97 -5.56
C VAL A 20 -0.27 -5.19 -6.11
N GLY A 21 0.42 -5.93 -6.99
CA GLY A 21 -0.16 -7.11 -7.62
C GLY A 21 -1.12 -6.77 -8.75
N TYR A 22 -0.70 -5.95 -9.71
CA TYR A 22 -1.50 -5.55 -10.89
C TYR A 22 -2.07 -6.76 -11.64
N GLY A 23 -1.19 -7.56 -12.30
CA GLY A 23 -1.57 -8.78 -13.03
C GLY A 23 -0.90 -10.07 -12.52
N GLY A 24 -0.37 -10.03 -11.30
CA GLY A 24 0.33 -11.15 -10.67
C GLY A 24 0.46 -10.95 -9.17
N THR A 25 1.44 -11.59 -8.53
CA THR A 25 1.66 -11.44 -7.08
C THR A 25 2.59 -10.27 -6.76
N GLY A 26 2.13 -9.35 -5.91
CA GLY A 26 2.89 -8.20 -5.43
C GLY A 26 2.85 -8.11 -3.90
N THR A 27 3.96 -7.67 -3.32
CA THR A 27 4.05 -7.39 -1.88
C THR A 27 4.71 -6.05 -1.62
N LEU A 28 4.10 -5.25 -0.76
CA LEU A 28 4.65 -3.99 -0.25
C LEU A 28 4.70 -4.06 1.28
N THR A 29 5.87 -3.88 1.85
CA THR A 29 6.08 -3.80 3.30
C THR A 29 6.58 -2.41 3.67
N ILE A 30 5.90 -1.77 4.63
CA ILE A 30 6.28 -0.48 5.20
C ILE A 30 6.50 -0.68 6.69
N SER A 31 7.72 -0.45 7.17
CA SER A 31 8.09 -0.67 8.57
C SER A 31 9.04 0.36 9.14
N ASP A 32 9.21 0.35 10.46
CA ASP A 32 10.25 1.10 11.20
C ASP A 32 10.28 2.61 10.88
N GLY A 33 9.11 3.23 10.66
CA GLY A 33 8.99 4.65 10.32
C GLY A 33 9.12 4.99 8.82
N GLY A 34 9.11 3.99 7.94
CA GLY A 34 9.06 4.19 6.50
C GLY A 34 7.71 4.74 6.00
N ALA A 35 7.71 5.43 4.86
CA ALA A 35 6.49 6.03 4.32
C ALA A 35 6.31 5.74 2.81
N ALA A 36 5.07 5.51 2.40
CA ALA A 36 4.68 5.47 0.99
C ALA A 36 3.53 6.45 0.73
N SER A 37 3.58 7.15 -0.40
CA SER A 37 2.54 8.07 -0.83
C SER A 37 2.22 7.93 -2.32
N ALA A 38 0.94 7.97 -2.66
CA ALA A 38 0.44 8.11 -4.03
C ALA A 38 -0.37 9.42 -4.15
N VAL A 39 -0.42 9.99 -5.35
CA VAL A 39 -1.26 11.15 -5.63
C VAL A 39 -2.68 10.71 -5.99
N ASP A 40 -2.83 9.62 -6.74
CA ASP A 40 -4.15 9.09 -7.11
C ASP A 40 -4.58 8.00 -6.12
N ASP A 41 -4.80 6.78 -6.62
CA ASP A 41 -5.30 5.65 -5.82
C ASP A 41 -4.18 4.66 -5.44
N VAL A 42 -4.45 3.88 -4.40
CA VAL A 42 -3.68 2.67 -4.07
C VAL A 42 -4.50 1.43 -4.36
N ASP A 43 -4.01 0.62 -5.31
CA ASP A 43 -4.66 -0.63 -5.72
C ASP A 43 -3.92 -1.85 -5.18
N ILE A 44 -4.63 -2.72 -4.45
CA ILE A 44 -4.07 -3.95 -3.91
C ILE A 44 -4.83 -5.14 -4.52
N GLY A 45 -4.23 -5.79 -5.53
CA GLY A 45 -4.84 -6.89 -6.27
C GLY A 45 -5.81 -6.44 -7.37
N SER A 46 -5.29 -5.86 -8.45
CA SER A 46 -6.10 -5.17 -9.48
C SER A 46 -6.85 -6.08 -10.46
N PHE A 47 -6.32 -7.24 -10.84
CA PHE A 47 -6.92 -8.11 -11.87
C PHE A 47 -7.30 -9.50 -11.36
N THR A 48 -8.23 -10.15 -12.07
CA THR A 48 -8.59 -11.55 -11.80
C THR A 48 -7.36 -12.46 -11.80
N GLY A 49 -7.20 -13.22 -10.72
CA GLY A 49 -6.05 -14.11 -10.54
C GLY A 49 -4.78 -13.41 -10.03
N SER A 50 -4.80 -12.09 -9.82
CA SER A 50 -3.71 -11.36 -9.19
C SER A 50 -3.83 -11.38 -7.66
N SER A 51 -2.73 -11.12 -6.96
CA SER A 51 -2.71 -11.02 -5.52
C SER A 51 -1.81 -9.88 -5.06
N GLY A 52 -2.40 -8.94 -4.32
CA GLY A 52 -1.69 -7.85 -3.68
C GLY A 52 -1.65 -8.04 -2.17
N THR A 53 -0.48 -7.81 -1.56
CA THR A 53 -0.36 -7.78 -0.10
C THR A 53 0.40 -6.55 0.34
N VAL A 54 -0.21 -5.76 1.22
CA VAL A 54 0.40 -4.61 1.85
C VAL A 54 0.44 -4.82 3.36
N THR A 55 1.61 -4.62 3.95
CA THR A 55 1.83 -4.67 5.40
C THR A 55 2.41 -3.35 5.87
N ILE A 56 1.77 -2.73 6.84
CA ILE A 56 2.23 -1.48 7.48
C ILE A 56 2.38 -1.75 8.97
N SER A 57 3.60 -1.71 9.47
CA SER A 57 3.89 -2.10 10.86
C SER A 57 4.87 -1.15 11.53
N GLY A 58 4.57 -0.73 12.74
CA GLY A 58 5.45 0.10 13.57
C GLY A 58 5.05 1.57 13.56
N ALA A 59 5.27 2.23 14.71
CA ALA A 59 4.92 3.64 14.87
C ALA A 59 5.66 4.52 13.87
N GLY A 60 4.92 5.43 13.23
CA GLY A 60 5.45 6.33 12.20
C GLY A 60 5.52 5.71 10.80
N SER A 61 5.17 4.43 10.63
CA SER A 61 5.02 3.84 9.30
C SER A 61 3.69 4.21 8.66
N THR A 62 3.73 4.73 7.45
CA THR A 62 2.55 5.30 6.79
C THR A 62 2.38 4.87 5.34
N LEU A 63 1.13 4.65 4.95
CA LEU A 63 0.68 4.66 3.56
C LEU A 63 -0.37 5.77 3.40
N THR A 64 -0.14 6.71 2.51
CA THR A 64 -1.08 7.81 2.24
C THR A 64 -1.41 7.91 0.76
N THR A 65 -2.61 8.35 0.44
CA THR A 65 -3.03 8.64 -0.93
C THR A 65 -4.04 9.77 -0.94
N ASP A 66 -4.09 10.61 -1.98
CA ASP A 66 -5.09 11.67 -2.07
C ASP A 66 -6.44 11.17 -2.63
N GLY A 67 -6.44 10.02 -3.32
CA GLY A 67 -7.65 9.31 -3.75
C GLY A 67 -8.07 8.20 -2.79
N ASP A 68 -8.44 7.05 -3.36
CA ASP A 68 -8.95 5.88 -2.66
C ASP A 68 -7.88 4.81 -2.39
N ILE A 69 -8.10 3.98 -1.37
CA ILE A 69 -7.38 2.72 -1.19
C ILE A 69 -8.32 1.56 -1.52
N TYR A 70 -8.04 0.82 -2.58
CA TYR A 70 -8.80 -0.36 -2.98
C TYR A 70 -8.11 -1.66 -2.56
N VAL A 71 -8.82 -2.50 -1.81
CA VAL A 71 -8.34 -3.82 -1.36
C VAL A 71 -9.12 -4.93 -2.06
N GLY A 72 -8.53 -5.48 -3.11
CA GLY A 72 -9.11 -6.57 -3.89
C GLY A 72 -10.10 -6.08 -4.94
N VAL A 73 -9.65 -5.21 -5.85
CA VAL A 73 -10.47 -4.62 -6.94
C VAL A 73 -11.14 -5.72 -7.79
N SER A 74 -10.33 -6.62 -8.34
CA SER A 74 -10.80 -7.81 -9.09
C SER A 74 -9.96 -9.05 -8.80
N GLY A 75 -8.82 -8.89 -8.12
CA GLY A 75 -8.00 -9.97 -7.59
C GLY A 75 -8.17 -10.11 -6.08
N THR A 76 -7.19 -10.74 -5.43
CA THR A 76 -7.16 -10.86 -3.97
C THR A 76 -6.27 -9.77 -3.38
N GLY A 77 -6.85 -8.84 -2.63
CA GLY A 77 -6.12 -7.83 -1.87
C GLY A 77 -6.01 -8.20 -0.40
N THR A 78 -4.91 -7.84 0.24
CA THR A 78 -4.78 -7.88 1.69
C THR A 78 -4.01 -6.66 2.16
N LEU A 79 -4.63 -5.88 3.06
CA LEU A 79 -4.01 -4.76 3.74
C LEU A 79 -3.96 -5.07 5.24
N THR A 80 -2.75 -5.19 5.78
CA THR A 80 -2.52 -5.42 7.22
C THR A 80 -1.88 -4.19 7.83
N ILE A 81 -2.46 -3.71 8.93
CA ILE A 81 -1.94 -2.59 9.70
C ILE A 81 -1.74 -3.05 11.15
N SER A 82 -0.53 -2.91 11.67
CA SER A 82 -0.17 -3.33 13.03
C SER A 82 0.79 -2.36 13.71
N ASP A 83 0.98 -2.52 15.02
CA ASP A 83 2.04 -1.88 15.81
C ASP A 83 2.13 -0.35 15.68
N GLY A 84 0.99 0.31 15.45
CA GLY A 84 0.91 1.78 15.30
C GLY A 84 1.19 2.30 13.90
N GLY A 85 1.25 1.43 12.89
CA GLY A 85 1.23 1.83 11.49
C GLY A 85 -0.10 2.50 11.11
N VAL A 86 -0.09 3.29 10.04
CA VAL A 86 -1.25 4.06 9.58
C VAL A 86 -1.44 3.93 8.08
N ALA A 87 -2.68 3.76 7.64
CA ALA A 87 -3.11 3.96 6.26
C ALA A 87 -4.13 5.10 6.22
N SER A 88 -4.01 6.01 5.26
CA SER A 88 -4.93 7.11 5.05
C SER A 88 -5.27 7.26 3.57
N ALA A 89 -6.57 7.25 3.27
CA ALA A 89 -7.10 7.69 1.98
C ALA A 89 -7.55 9.15 2.09
N GLY A 90 -7.50 9.88 0.99
CA GLY A 90 -8.11 11.21 0.88
C GLY A 90 -9.62 11.10 0.75
N ASP A 91 -10.07 10.05 0.05
CA ASP A 91 -11.46 9.69 -0.13
C ASP A 91 -11.84 8.48 0.77
N ASP A 92 -12.02 7.28 0.21
CA ASP A 92 -12.45 6.08 0.95
C ASP A 92 -11.40 4.96 0.97
N VAL A 93 -11.58 4.02 1.91
CA VAL A 93 -10.92 2.71 1.89
C VAL A 93 -11.98 1.67 1.55
N ARG A 94 -11.86 1.00 0.40
CA ARG A 94 -12.90 0.13 -0.18
C ARG A 94 -12.43 -1.29 -0.45
#